data_AF-A0AAX1U561-F1
#
_entry.id   AF-A0AAX1U561-F1
#
_cell.length_a   1.000
_cell.length_b   1.000
_cell.length_c   1.000
_cell.angle_alpha   90.00
_cell.angle_beta   90.00
_cell.angle_gamma   90.00
#
_symmetry.space_group_name_H-M   'P 1'
#
loop_
_entity.id
_entity.type
_entity.pdbx_description
1 polymer ?
#
loop_
_entity_poly.entity_id
_entity_poly.type
_entity_poly.pdbx_seq_one_letter_code
_entity_poly.pdbx_strand_id
1 'polypeptide(L)'
;MDFKEALFYLKLGYQMKLPSWCGYWTWDKEKETIMMYTKDGEVLDIRETQRVDYTLENILSDEWGFARDEDTPILGGVAYMSFGDAIKLVKRGLKLARKGWNGKNQYIELATNVSYKNTNDEVVNVDHSDMGNKTIAFVGTSGVQLGWLASQADMLSDDWMVVE
;
A
#
# COMPACT_ATOMS: atom_id res chain seq x y z
N MET A 1 -2.73 -17.11 3.00
CA MET A 1 -3.59 -17.98 3.81
C MET A 1 -4.77 -17.16 4.29
N ASP A 2 -5.91 -17.78 4.58
CA ASP A 2 -7.04 -17.02 5.14
C ASP A 2 -6.77 -16.59 6.59
N PHE A 3 -7.59 -15.68 7.11
CA PHE A 3 -7.40 -15.22 8.48
C PHE A 3 -7.72 -16.27 9.54
N LYS A 4 -8.55 -17.29 9.23
CA LYS A 4 -8.83 -18.36 10.18
C LYS A 4 -7.55 -19.16 10.45
N GLU A 5 -6.79 -19.49 9.40
CA GLU A 5 -5.48 -20.10 9.50
C GLU A 5 -4.47 -19.15 10.16
N ALA A 6 -4.46 -17.87 9.78
CA ALA A 6 -3.57 -16.88 10.39
C ALA A 6 -3.82 -16.74 11.90
N LEU A 7 -5.08 -16.68 12.34
CA LEU A 7 -5.47 -16.59 13.75
C LEU A 7 -5.04 -17.82 14.56
N PHE A 8 -5.07 -19.01 13.94
CA PHE A 8 -4.52 -20.22 14.55
C PHE A 8 -3.03 -20.06 14.83
N TYR A 9 -2.23 -19.61 13.85
CA TYR A 9 -0.80 -19.40 14.03
C TYR A 9 -0.47 -18.24 14.98
N LEU A 10 -1.25 -17.15 14.96
CA LEU A 10 -1.15 -16.06 15.94
C LEU A 10 -1.24 -16.63 17.36
N LYS A 11 -2.25 -17.47 17.64
CA LYS A 11 -2.45 -18.09 18.97
C LYS A 11 -1.35 -19.07 19.37
N LEU A 12 -0.64 -19.65 18.40
CA LEU A 12 0.57 -20.46 18.64
C LEU A 12 1.82 -19.60 18.94
N GLY A 13 1.73 -18.28 18.79
CA GLY A 13 2.82 -17.33 19.06
C GLY A 13 3.60 -16.90 17.81
N TYR A 14 3.16 -17.28 16.61
CA TYR A 14 3.77 -16.79 15.37
C TYR A 14 3.35 -15.35 15.08
N GLN A 15 4.26 -14.61 14.43
CA GLN A 15 3.98 -13.29 13.90
C GLN A 15 3.40 -13.43 12.49
N MET A 16 2.24 -12.83 12.26
CA MET A 16 1.53 -12.91 10.98
C MET A 16 1.42 -11.53 10.34
N LYS A 17 1.41 -11.45 9.02
CA LYS A 17 1.27 -10.18 8.29
C LYS A 17 0.50 -10.36 6.99
N LEU A 18 0.14 -9.22 6.42
CA LEU A 18 -0.29 -9.11 5.03
C LEU A 18 0.84 -8.52 4.18
N PRO A 19 0.97 -8.90 2.89
CA PRO A 19 1.98 -8.36 1.99
C PRO A 19 1.97 -6.82 1.95
N SER A 20 0.80 -6.20 1.88
CA SER A 20 0.62 -4.76 1.86
C SER A 20 0.74 -4.06 3.23
N TRP A 21 0.91 -4.81 4.33
CA TRP A 21 1.10 -4.26 5.67
C TRP A 21 2.59 -4.25 6.06
N CYS A 22 3.10 -3.08 6.45
CA CYS A 22 4.52 -2.89 6.75
C CYS A 22 4.96 -3.50 8.09
N GLY A 23 4.03 -3.67 9.03
CA GLY A 23 4.30 -4.33 10.31
C GLY A 23 3.83 -5.79 10.33
N TYR A 24 3.45 -6.26 11.52
CA TYR A 24 2.94 -7.61 11.74
C TYR A 24 1.99 -7.62 12.94
N TRP A 25 1.26 -8.72 13.09
CA TRP A 25 0.25 -8.95 14.09
C TRP A 25 0.70 -10.10 14.99
N THR A 26 0.38 -10.03 16.28
CA THR A 26 0.67 -11.08 17.27
C THR A 26 -0.54 -11.33 18.16
N TRP A 27 -0.59 -12.50 18.81
CA TRP A 27 -1.55 -12.77 19.87
C TRP A 27 -0.96 -12.46 21.25
N ASP A 28 -1.66 -11.65 22.04
CA ASP A 28 -1.38 -11.45 23.46
C ASP A 28 -2.21 -12.44 24.28
N LYS A 29 -1.51 -13.31 25.03
CA LYS A 29 -2.15 -14.37 25.83
C LYS A 29 -2.79 -13.84 27.12
N GLU A 30 -2.30 -12.75 27.68
CA GLU A 30 -2.84 -12.19 28.92
C GLU A 30 -4.10 -11.36 28.65
N LYS A 31 -4.09 -10.60 27.56
CA LYS A 31 -5.22 -9.75 27.14
C LYS A 31 -6.24 -10.48 26.28
N GLU A 32 -5.90 -11.68 25.81
CA GLU A 32 -6.68 -12.47 24.85
C GLU A 32 -7.09 -11.68 23.60
N THR A 33 -6.14 -10.94 23.02
CA THR A 33 -6.38 -10.03 21.91
C THR A 33 -5.25 -10.08 20.88
N ILE A 34 -5.48 -9.44 19.74
CA ILE A 34 -4.44 -9.24 18.72
C ILE A 34 -3.76 -7.89 18.99
N MET A 35 -2.43 -7.90 18.98
CA MET A 35 -1.61 -6.70 18.98
C MET A 35 -1.07 -6.46 17.57
N MET A 36 -1.24 -5.25 17.05
CA MET A 36 -0.77 -4.83 15.74
C MET A 36 0.45 -3.95 15.90
N TYR A 37 1.58 -4.40 15.35
CA TYR A 37 2.77 -3.58 15.19
C TYR A 37 2.60 -2.80 13.89
N THR A 38 2.59 -1.48 13.97
CA THR A 38 2.34 -0.60 12.82
C THR A 38 3.65 -0.23 12.13
N LYS A 39 3.55 0.40 10.95
CA LYS A 39 4.73 0.87 10.20
C LYS A 39 5.56 1.90 10.98
N ASP A 40 4.92 2.63 11.89
CA ASP A 40 5.51 3.76 12.62
C ASP A 40 6.14 3.29 13.96
N GLY A 41 6.19 1.98 14.21
CA GLY A 41 6.74 1.41 15.44
C GLY A 41 5.76 1.41 16.62
N GLU A 42 4.52 1.85 16.42
CA GLU A 42 3.48 1.79 17.45
C GLU A 42 2.93 0.36 17.59
N VAL A 43 2.54 0.01 18.81
CA VAL A 43 1.88 -1.26 19.13
C VAL A 43 0.47 -0.96 19.60
N LEU A 44 -0.52 -1.38 18.81
CA LEU A 44 -1.93 -1.11 19.04
C LEU A 44 -2.68 -2.40 19.37
N ASP A 45 -3.51 -2.37 20.40
CA ASP A 45 -4.51 -3.43 20.58
C ASP A 45 -5.55 -3.32 19.47
N ILE A 46 -5.93 -4.43 18.82
CA ILE A 46 -6.88 -4.39 17.70
C ILE A 46 -8.21 -3.72 18.08
N ARG A 47 -8.60 -3.76 19.35
CA ARG A 47 -9.80 -3.14 19.89
C ARG A 47 -9.74 -1.60 19.93
N GLU A 48 -8.54 -1.05 19.90
CA GLU A 48 -8.25 0.40 19.95
C GLU A 48 -8.11 1.00 18.54
N THR A 49 -8.24 0.20 17.48
CA THR A 49 -8.18 0.70 16.09
C THR A 49 -9.20 1.81 15.85
N GLN A 50 -8.71 2.97 15.41
CA GLN A 50 -9.55 4.07 14.94
C GLN A 50 -10.00 3.86 13.49
N ARG A 51 -9.48 2.83 12.80
CA ARG A 51 -9.75 2.52 11.39
C ARG A 51 -10.41 1.15 11.27
N VAL A 52 -11.55 0.96 11.93
CA VAL A 52 -12.26 -0.32 12.05
C VAL A 52 -12.48 -0.99 10.70
N ASP A 53 -13.02 -0.25 9.72
CA ASP A 53 -13.27 -0.76 8.36
C ASP A 53 -12.00 -1.34 7.71
N TYR A 54 -10.90 -0.58 7.76
CA TYR A 54 -9.60 -1.04 7.24
C TYR A 54 -9.04 -2.26 7.99
N THR A 55 -9.19 -2.31 9.32
CA THR A 55 -8.79 -3.47 10.10
C THR A 55 -9.60 -4.70 9.71
N LEU A 56 -10.91 -4.55 9.46
CA LEU A 56 -11.77 -5.63 9.01
C LEU A 56 -11.47 -6.07 7.58
N GLU A 57 -11.19 -5.15 6.65
CA GLU A 57 -10.73 -5.48 5.29
C GLU A 57 -9.48 -6.38 5.32
N ASN A 58 -8.52 -6.05 6.18
CA ASN A 58 -7.31 -6.86 6.36
C ASN A 58 -7.63 -8.24 6.95
N ILE A 59 -8.50 -8.31 7.96
CA ILE A 59 -8.98 -9.58 8.53
C ILE A 59 -9.65 -10.45 7.46
N LEU A 60 -10.35 -9.86 6.50
CA LEU A 60 -11.04 -10.61 5.44
C LEU A 60 -10.12 -11.04 4.28
N SER A 61 -8.85 -10.63 4.29
CA SER A 61 -7.88 -11.03 3.26
C SER A 61 -7.55 -12.53 3.34
N ASP A 62 -7.25 -13.10 2.18
CA ASP A 62 -6.72 -14.45 1.95
C ASP A 62 -5.20 -14.48 1.71
N GLU A 63 -4.54 -13.33 1.86
CA GLU A 63 -3.12 -13.13 1.57
C GLU A 63 -2.24 -13.19 2.83
N TRP A 64 -2.74 -13.67 3.96
CA TRP A 64 -1.93 -13.75 5.19
C TRP A 64 -0.69 -14.64 5.01
N GLY A 65 0.40 -14.25 5.66
CA GLY A 65 1.65 -14.97 5.69
C GLY A 65 2.39 -14.77 7.01
N PHE A 66 3.46 -15.52 7.22
CA PHE A 66 4.37 -15.30 8.35
C PHE A 66 5.15 -14.02 8.13
N ALA A 67 5.34 -13.22 9.18
CA ALA A 67 6.28 -12.11 9.12
C ALA A 67 7.71 -12.64 9.06
N ARG A 68 8.50 -12.16 8.09
CA ARG A 68 9.92 -12.48 7.94
C ARG A 68 10.74 -11.21 7.86
N ASP A 69 11.99 -11.28 8.29
CA ASP A 69 12.89 -10.12 8.29
C ASP A 69 13.03 -9.52 6.88
N GLU A 70 13.00 -10.35 5.83
CA GLU A 70 13.17 -9.95 4.43
C GLU A 70 11.95 -9.21 3.83
N ASP A 71 10.73 -9.54 4.30
CA ASP A 71 9.48 -9.02 3.71
C ASP A 71 8.73 -8.07 4.65
N THR A 72 9.25 -7.83 5.85
CA THR A 72 8.60 -7.04 6.90
C THR A 72 9.38 -5.75 7.16
N PRO A 73 8.92 -4.59 6.65
CA PRO A 73 9.60 -3.30 6.80
C PRO A 73 10.04 -2.93 8.22
N ILE A 74 9.20 -3.19 9.24
CA ILE A 74 9.59 -2.90 10.64
C ILE A 74 10.78 -3.78 11.11
N LEU A 75 11.05 -4.90 10.44
CA LEU A 75 12.19 -5.80 10.70
C LEU A 75 13.38 -5.52 9.77
N GLY A 76 13.33 -4.46 8.95
CA GLY A 76 14.38 -4.10 7.99
C GLY A 76 14.20 -4.67 6.58
N GLY A 77 13.08 -5.35 6.33
CA GLY A 77 12.73 -5.91 5.02
C GLY A 77 12.02 -4.93 4.08
N VAL A 78 11.50 -5.45 2.96
CA VAL A 78 10.66 -4.68 2.04
C VAL A 78 9.35 -5.43 1.82
N ALA A 79 8.24 -4.77 2.12
CA ALA A 79 6.91 -5.28 1.83
C ALA A 79 6.64 -5.13 0.33
N TYR A 80 6.54 -6.26 -0.36
CA TYR A 80 6.05 -6.31 -1.73
C TYR A 80 4.57 -6.67 -1.78
N MET A 81 3.84 -6.10 -2.74
CA MET A 81 2.41 -6.32 -2.91
C MET A 81 2.02 -6.39 -4.38
N SER A 82 0.82 -6.91 -4.62
CA SER A 82 0.21 -6.93 -5.95
C SER A 82 -0.09 -5.52 -6.45
N PHE A 83 -0.26 -5.39 -7.76
CA PHE A 83 -0.72 -4.14 -8.38
C PHE A 83 -2.04 -3.62 -7.77
N GLY A 84 -2.99 -4.52 -7.50
CA GLY A 84 -4.29 -4.15 -6.93
C GLY A 84 -4.15 -3.45 -5.59
N ASP A 85 -3.28 -3.98 -4.72
CA ASP A 85 -2.98 -3.40 -3.41
C ASP A 85 -2.19 -2.08 -3.54
N ALA A 86 -1.22 -2.03 -4.46
CA ALA A 86 -0.49 -0.80 -4.75
C ALA A 86 -1.45 0.34 -5.12
N ILE A 87 -2.44 0.10 -6.00
CA ILE A 87 -3.44 1.11 -6.38
C ILE A 87 -4.34 1.51 -5.23
N LYS A 88 -4.72 0.60 -4.32
CA LYS A 88 -5.46 0.96 -3.09
C LYS A 88 -4.66 1.95 -2.24
N LEU A 89 -3.35 1.74 -2.13
CA LEU A 89 -2.45 2.62 -1.36
C LEU A 89 -2.18 3.96 -2.07
N VAL A 90 -2.03 3.98 -3.40
CA VAL A 90 -1.93 5.22 -4.19
C VAL A 90 -3.17 6.08 -4.00
N LYS A 91 -4.37 5.48 -4.05
CA LYS A 91 -5.64 6.18 -3.78
C LYS A 91 -5.71 6.79 -2.37
N ARG A 92 -4.92 6.27 -1.43
CA ARG A 92 -4.78 6.77 -0.05
C ARG A 92 -3.66 7.83 0.09
N GLY A 93 -3.03 8.23 -1.01
CA GLY A 93 -1.99 9.26 -1.04
C GLY A 93 -0.57 8.75 -0.77
N LEU A 94 -0.35 7.43 -0.77
CA LEU A 94 1.01 6.88 -0.68
C LEU A 94 1.68 6.85 -2.06
N LYS A 95 3.01 6.87 -2.06
CA LYS A 95 3.84 6.69 -3.25
C LYS A 95 4.26 5.24 -3.38
N LEU A 96 4.11 4.69 -4.58
CA LEU A 96 4.38 3.27 -4.85
C LEU A 96 5.38 3.15 -6.00
N ALA A 97 6.30 2.21 -5.89
CA ALA A 97 7.27 1.91 -6.93
C ALA A 97 7.39 0.40 -7.11
N ARG A 98 7.89 -0.04 -8.26
CA ARG A 98 8.30 -1.44 -8.43
C ARG A 98 9.75 -1.63 -8.07
N LYS A 99 10.09 -2.79 -7.49
CA LYS A 99 11.47 -3.17 -7.12
C LYS A 99 12.48 -2.97 -8.25
N GLY A 100 12.08 -3.25 -9.49
CA GLY A 100 12.94 -3.24 -10.68
C GLY A 100 12.85 -1.97 -11.55
N TRP A 101 12.20 -0.90 -11.12
CA TRP A 101 12.13 0.32 -11.93
C TRP A 101 13.50 0.96 -12.12
N ASN A 102 13.79 1.33 -13.37
CA ASN A 102 15.10 1.81 -13.83
C ASN A 102 15.29 3.31 -13.54
N GLY A 103 15.42 3.66 -12.26
CA GLY A 103 15.80 5.00 -11.83
C GLY A 103 15.64 5.20 -10.33
N LYS A 104 16.58 5.94 -9.73
CA LYS A 104 16.41 6.39 -8.33
C LYS A 104 15.17 7.30 -8.27
N ASN A 105 14.31 7.07 -7.28
CA ASN A 105 13.12 7.87 -6.98
C ASN A 105 12.03 7.83 -8.07
N GLN A 106 11.91 6.73 -8.83
CA GLN A 106 10.75 6.52 -9.69
C GLN A 106 9.58 5.99 -8.86
N TYR A 107 8.40 6.60 -8.99
CA TYR A 107 7.20 6.16 -8.27
C TYR A 107 5.92 6.66 -8.96
N ILE A 108 4.79 6.08 -8.58
CA ILE A 108 3.46 6.60 -8.88
C ILE A 108 2.83 7.20 -7.64
N GLU A 109 2.02 8.23 -7.85
CA GLU A 109 1.25 8.88 -6.80
C GLU A 109 -0.09 9.41 -7.34
N LEU A 110 -1.03 9.66 -6.43
CA LEU A 110 -2.29 10.30 -6.79
C LEU A 110 -2.11 11.81 -6.89
N ALA A 111 -2.19 12.34 -8.10
CA ALA A 111 -2.24 13.78 -8.34
C ALA A 111 -3.69 14.29 -8.27
N THR A 112 -3.86 15.44 -7.65
CA THR A 112 -5.13 16.18 -7.59
C THR A 112 -4.90 17.63 -8.00
N ASN A 113 -5.96 18.36 -8.36
CA ASN A 113 -5.86 19.75 -8.82
C ASN A 113 -4.97 19.94 -10.07
N VAL A 114 -5.09 19.00 -11.00
CA VAL A 114 -4.47 19.01 -12.32
C VAL A 114 -5.06 20.12 -13.18
N SER A 115 -4.17 20.95 -13.73
CA SER A 115 -4.49 21.97 -14.73
C SER A 115 -3.43 21.97 -15.83
N TYR A 116 -3.76 22.51 -16.99
CA TYR A 116 -2.83 22.71 -18.09
C TYR A 116 -3.08 24.06 -18.77
N LYS A 117 -2.07 24.56 -19.48
CA LYS A 117 -2.19 25.75 -20.32
C LYS A 117 -2.27 25.31 -21.77
N ASN A 118 -3.34 25.68 -22.48
CA ASN A 118 -3.52 25.30 -23.87
C ASN A 118 -2.71 26.22 -24.82
N THR A 119 -2.76 25.97 -26.13
CA THR A 119 -2.03 26.76 -27.13
C THR A 119 -2.54 28.19 -27.30
N ASN A 120 -3.69 28.54 -26.72
CA ASN A 120 -4.27 29.89 -26.72
C ASN A 120 -3.93 30.67 -25.43
N ASP A 121 -2.98 30.16 -24.64
CA ASP A 121 -2.60 30.69 -23.34
C ASP A 121 -3.68 30.62 -22.23
N GLU A 122 -4.75 29.84 -22.43
CA GLU A 122 -5.81 29.67 -21.43
C GLU A 122 -5.42 28.57 -20.44
N VAL A 123 -5.60 28.84 -19.13
CA VAL A 123 -5.44 27.83 -18.08
C VAL A 123 -6.75 27.05 -17.96
N VAL A 124 -6.68 25.76 -18.25
CA VAL A 124 -7.81 24.83 -18.16
C VAL A 124 -7.64 23.97 -16.91
N ASN A 125 -8.61 24.06 -16.00
CA ASN A 125 -8.71 23.13 -14.88
C ASN A 125 -9.37 21.84 -15.35
N VAL A 126 -8.75 20.68 -15.11
CA VAL A 126 -9.28 19.41 -15.60
C VAL A 126 -10.53 19.03 -14.80
N ASP A 127 -11.58 18.59 -15.49
CA ASP A 127 -12.76 18.01 -14.86
C ASP A 127 -13.32 16.91 -15.76
N HIS A 128 -13.18 15.66 -15.32
CA HIS A 128 -13.66 14.48 -16.03
C HIS A 128 -14.83 13.86 -15.27
N SER A 129 -15.91 13.48 -15.96
CA SER A 129 -17.14 12.97 -15.32
C SER A 129 -16.90 11.82 -14.34
N ASP A 130 -16.01 10.88 -14.68
CA ASP A 130 -15.77 9.69 -13.86
C ASP A 130 -14.63 9.84 -12.85
N MET A 131 -13.63 10.67 -13.17
CA MET A 131 -12.37 10.73 -12.42
C MET A 131 -12.25 12.02 -11.60
N GLY A 132 -13.11 12.99 -11.89
CA GLY A 132 -13.02 14.37 -11.42
C GLY A 132 -11.68 14.99 -11.82
N ASN A 133 -11.14 15.80 -10.92
CA ASN A 133 -9.82 16.40 -11.06
C ASN A 133 -8.75 15.56 -10.34
N LYS A 134 -8.53 14.35 -10.83
CA LYS A 134 -7.53 13.42 -10.30
C LYS A 134 -6.87 12.66 -11.43
N THR A 135 -5.62 12.23 -11.22
CA THR A 135 -4.93 11.30 -12.11
C THR A 135 -3.82 10.58 -11.36
N ILE A 136 -3.33 9.46 -11.88
CA ILE A 136 -2.09 8.88 -11.39
C ILE A 136 -0.93 9.56 -12.13
N ALA A 137 -0.04 10.17 -11.36
CA ALA A 137 1.21 10.70 -11.86
C ALA A 137 2.27 9.61 -11.80
N PHE A 138 3.07 9.49 -12.85
CA PHE A 138 4.33 8.76 -12.83
C PHE A 138 5.47 9.77 -12.72
N VAL A 139 6.20 9.71 -11.62
CA VAL A 139 7.41 10.50 -11.39
C VAL A 139 8.58 9.67 -11.89
N GLY A 140 9.10 10.05 -13.06
CA GLY A 140 10.19 9.37 -13.72
C GLY A 140 11.50 10.15 -13.64
N THR A 141 12.55 9.58 -14.22
CA THR A 141 13.86 10.26 -14.38
C THR A 141 13.80 11.42 -15.37
N SER A 142 12.83 11.42 -16.29
CA SER A 142 12.59 12.49 -17.28
C SER A 142 11.57 13.53 -16.80
N GLY A 143 11.13 13.48 -15.54
CA GLY A 143 10.11 14.35 -14.98
C GLY A 143 8.78 13.64 -14.72
N VAL A 144 7.72 14.44 -14.56
CA VAL A 144 6.39 13.95 -14.18
C VAL A 144 5.52 13.75 -15.42
N GLN A 145 4.98 12.55 -15.56
CA GLN A 145 3.97 12.22 -16.57
C GLN A 145 2.62 12.04 -15.86
N LEU A 146 1.67 12.94 -16.16
CA LEU A 146 0.29 12.81 -15.70
C LEU A 146 -0.50 11.85 -16.60
N GLY A 147 -1.44 11.10 -16.02
CA GLY A 147 -2.20 10.10 -16.77
C GLY A 147 -1.37 8.85 -17.05
N TRP A 148 -0.67 8.35 -16.02
CA TRP A 148 0.11 7.12 -16.14
C TRP A 148 -0.76 5.96 -16.61
N LEU A 149 -0.33 5.32 -17.70
CA LEU A 149 -0.94 4.13 -18.26
C LEU A 149 -0.17 2.91 -17.75
N ALA A 150 -0.76 2.17 -16.81
CA ALA A 150 -0.17 0.94 -16.30
C ALA A 150 -0.02 -0.08 -17.44
N SER A 151 1.20 -0.60 -17.64
CA SER A 151 1.43 -1.65 -18.61
C SER A 151 0.89 -3.00 -18.12
N GLN A 152 0.77 -3.98 -19.02
CA GLN A 152 0.43 -5.36 -18.62
C GLN A 152 1.45 -5.93 -17.62
N ALA A 153 2.73 -5.58 -17.77
CA ALA A 153 3.76 -5.98 -16.82
C ALA A 153 3.54 -5.35 -15.44
N ASP A 154 3.12 -4.09 -15.38
CA ASP A 154 2.80 -3.41 -14.13
C ASP A 154 1.61 -4.06 -13.41
N MET A 155 0.56 -4.37 -14.16
CA MET A 155 -0.67 -4.97 -13.64
C MET A 155 -0.49 -6.41 -13.14
N LEU A 156 0.42 -7.17 -13.74
CA LEU A 156 0.70 -8.57 -13.41
C LEU A 156 1.85 -8.76 -12.41
N SER A 157 2.40 -7.68 -11.85
CA SER A 157 3.54 -7.77 -10.93
C SER A 157 3.12 -7.72 -9.47
N ASP A 158 3.89 -8.44 -8.66
CA ASP A 158 3.76 -8.54 -7.21
C ASP A 158 4.96 -7.93 -6.45
N ASP A 159 5.73 -7.08 -7.13
CA ASP A 159 6.95 -6.43 -6.62
C ASP A 159 6.76 -4.93 -6.30
N TRP A 160 5.51 -4.51 -6.08
CA TRP A 160 5.19 -3.14 -5.70
C TRP A 160 5.51 -2.88 -4.24
N MET A 161 6.11 -1.72 -3.95
CA MET A 161 6.52 -1.32 -2.61
C MET A 161 6.22 0.15 -2.37
N VAL A 162 5.95 0.51 -1.10
CA VAL A 162 5.82 1.90 -0.68
C VAL A 162 7.19 2.58 -0.68
N VAL A 163 7.24 3.83 -1.13
CA VAL A 163 8.43 4.68 -1.09
C VAL A 163 8.09 6.05 -0.48
N GLU A 164 9.13 6.81 -0.10
CA GLU A 164 9.00 8.17 0.47
C GLU A 164 8.88 9.27 -0.59
#